data_AF-A0A650CTS2-F1
#
_entry.id   AF-A0A650CTS2-F1
#
_cell.length_a   1.000
_cell.length_b   1.000
_cell.length_c   1.000
_cell.angle_alpha   90.00
_cell.angle_beta   90.00
_cell.angle_gamma   90.00
#
_symmetry.space_group_name_H-M   'P 1'
#
loop_
_entity.id
_entity.type
_entity.pdbx_description
1 polymer ?
#
loop_
_entity_poly.entity_id
_entity_poly.type
_entity_poly.pdbx_seq_one_letter_code
_entity_poly.pdbx_strand_id
1 'polypeptide(L)'
;MEYAVISPNLFKRLDEIVEKFKGKYSLIITTSGLSFALKEGIDVDKALDEGVKVLAYSHKFQPLEGLSIEETEALLLAKDLNYYLITADDKVKEFAEKEGVKVIVF
;
A
#
# COMPACT_ATOMS: atom_id res chain seq x y z
N MET A 1 5.94 -10.44 -13.94
CA MET A 1 5.91 -9.07 -13.39
C MET A 1 5.31 -9.19 -11.99
N GLU A 2 6.02 -8.71 -10.98
CA GLU A 2 5.59 -8.83 -9.58
C GLU A 2 4.66 -7.67 -9.20
N TYR A 3 3.89 -7.84 -8.15
CA TYR A 3 2.95 -6.83 -7.65
C TYR A 3 3.43 -6.28 -6.31
N ALA A 4 3.18 -4.99 -6.09
CA ALA A 4 3.53 -4.33 -4.85
C ALA A 4 2.40 -3.39 -4.40
N VAL A 5 1.97 -3.56 -3.17
CA VAL A 5 0.99 -2.70 -2.50
C VAL A 5 1.73 -1.58 -1.80
N ILE A 6 1.28 -0.34 -2.00
CA ILE A 6 1.85 0.84 -1.37
C ILE A 6 1.09 1.12 -0.08
N SER A 7 1.81 1.19 1.03
CA SER A 7 1.28 1.58 2.34
C SER A 7 0.85 3.06 2.35
N PRO A 8 -0.31 3.41 2.92
CA PRO A 8 -0.80 4.80 3.04
C PRO A 8 0.19 5.80 3.65
N ASN A 9 1.08 5.36 4.55
CA ASN A 9 2.12 6.18 5.18
C ASN A 9 3.03 6.89 4.15
N LEU A 10 3.07 6.34 2.94
CA LEU A 10 3.90 6.80 1.84
C LEU A 10 3.19 7.74 0.84
N PHE A 11 1.89 7.97 0.98
CA PHE A 11 1.09 8.62 -0.06
C PHE A 11 1.47 10.09 -0.31
N LYS A 12 2.06 10.78 0.66
CA LYS A 12 2.62 12.13 0.45
C LYS A 12 3.80 12.15 -0.52
N ARG A 13 4.40 10.99 -0.79
CA ARG A 13 5.56 10.78 -1.68
C ARG A 13 5.20 9.79 -2.81
N LEU A 14 3.92 9.70 -3.18
CA LEU A 14 3.42 8.75 -4.17
C LEU A 14 4.17 8.87 -5.51
N ASP A 15 4.41 10.10 -5.97
CA ASP A 15 5.17 10.39 -7.19
C ASP A 15 6.58 9.76 -7.18
N GLU A 16 7.32 9.95 -6.08
CA GLU A 16 8.68 9.39 -5.94
C GLU A 16 8.66 7.85 -5.96
N ILE A 17 7.61 7.25 -5.40
CA ILE A 17 7.46 5.80 -5.31
C ILE A 17 7.11 5.23 -6.67
N VAL A 18 6.15 5.85 -7.35
CA VAL A 18 5.75 5.46 -8.69
C VAL A 18 6.97 5.52 -9.61
N GLU A 19 7.71 6.62 -9.62
CA GLU A 19 8.91 6.76 -10.46
C GLU A 19 9.98 5.70 -10.12
N LYS A 20 10.30 5.49 -8.83
CA LYS A 20 11.34 4.54 -8.38
C LYS A 20 11.03 3.08 -8.74
N PHE A 21 9.75 2.72 -8.74
CA PHE A 21 9.30 1.33 -8.91
C PHE A 21 8.59 1.06 -10.25
N LYS A 22 8.41 2.09 -11.08
CA LYS A 22 7.87 1.97 -12.43
C LYS A 22 8.64 0.94 -13.24
N GLY A 23 7.91 0.07 -13.93
CA GLY A 23 8.48 -1.00 -14.75
C GLY A 23 9.06 -2.19 -13.96
N LYS A 24 9.26 -2.07 -12.64
CA LYS A 24 9.68 -3.19 -11.78
C LYS A 24 8.49 -3.94 -11.20
N TYR A 25 7.48 -3.20 -10.73
CA TYR A 25 6.29 -3.74 -10.09
C TYR A 25 5.02 -3.19 -10.75
N SER A 26 3.97 -4.00 -10.76
CA SER A 26 2.60 -3.50 -10.89
C SER A 26 2.16 -2.93 -9.54
N LEU A 27 2.16 -1.60 -9.45
CA LEU A 27 1.89 -0.87 -8.22
C LEU A 27 0.39 -0.82 -7.92
N ILE A 28 0.06 -0.98 -6.64
CA ILE A 28 -1.32 -1.07 -6.14
C ILE A 28 -1.49 -0.14 -4.95
N ILE A 29 -2.59 0.60 -4.91
CA ILE A 29 -3.12 1.23 -3.70
C ILE A 29 -4.45 0.55 -3.32
N THR A 30 -4.79 0.57 -2.04
CA THR A 30 -6.04 -0.01 -1.56
C THR A 30 -7.20 0.96 -1.65
N THR A 31 -8.45 0.47 -1.55
CA THR A 31 -9.63 1.35 -1.56
C THR A 31 -9.73 2.26 -0.34
N SER A 32 -9.38 1.76 0.85
CA SER A 32 -9.30 2.60 2.05
C SER A 32 -8.10 3.54 1.99
N GLY A 33 -6.97 3.12 1.41
CA GLY A 33 -5.84 3.99 1.09
C GLY A 33 -6.27 5.15 0.19
N LEU A 34 -6.95 4.86 -0.92
CA LEU A 34 -7.51 5.88 -1.82
C LEU A 34 -8.44 6.84 -1.06
N SER A 35 -9.32 6.30 -0.21
CA SER A 35 -10.21 7.13 0.61
C SER A 35 -9.45 8.05 1.56
N PHE A 36 -8.34 7.57 2.15
CA PHE A 36 -7.45 8.39 2.97
C PHE A 36 -6.76 9.49 2.17
N ALA A 37 -6.23 9.19 0.98
CA ALA A 37 -5.67 10.21 0.10
C ALA A 37 -6.67 11.34 -0.19
N LEU A 38 -7.89 10.98 -0.58
CA LEU A 38 -8.95 11.95 -0.87
C LEU A 38 -9.31 12.80 0.35
N LYS A 39 -9.37 12.19 1.54
CA LYS A 39 -9.65 12.89 2.80
C LYS A 39 -8.54 13.88 3.18
N GLU A 40 -7.29 13.51 2.95
CA GLU A 40 -6.11 14.31 3.30
C GLU A 40 -5.71 15.30 2.20
N GLY A 41 -6.45 15.34 1.07
CA GLY A 41 -6.13 16.21 -0.07
C GLY A 41 -4.84 15.82 -0.78
N ILE A 42 -4.48 14.54 -0.77
CA ILE A 42 -3.33 13.99 -1.50
C ILE A 42 -3.75 13.71 -2.94
N ASP A 43 -2.99 14.24 -3.89
CA ASP A 43 -3.19 13.95 -5.31
C ASP A 43 -2.73 12.52 -5.63
N VAL A 44 -3.68 11.70 -6.08
CA VAL A 44 -3.47 10.32 -6.53
C VAL A 44 -3.70 10.18 -8.03
N ASP A 45 -4.29 11.19 -8.68
CA ASP A 45 -4.74 11.11 -10.07
C ASP A 45 -3.55 10.87 -10.98
N LYS A 46 -2.45 11.59 -10.73
CA LYS A 46 -1.19 11.38 -11.44
C LYS A 46 -0.68 9.94 -11.33
N ALA A 47 -0.73 9.33 -10.15
CA ALA A 47 -0.30 7.95 -9.98
C ALA A 47 -1.22 6.96 -10.69
N LEU A 48 -2.54 7.20 -10.69
CA LEU A 48 -3.50 6.39 -11.42
C LEU A 48 -3.28 6.49 -12.94
N ASP A 49 -3.04 7.70 -13.46
CA ASP A 49 -2.70 7.95 -14.86
C ASP A 49 -1.39 7.26 -15.27
N GLU A 50 -0.44 7.14 -14.33
CA GLU A 50 0.81 6.40 -14.52
C GLU A 50 0.67 4.87 -14.39
N GLY A 51 -0.54 4.37 -14.14
CA GLY A 51 -0.88 2.94 -14.17
C GLY A 51 -0.88 2.26 -12.80
N VAL A 52 -0.86 3.01 -11.69
CA VAL A 52 -1.15 2.46 -10.36
C VAL A 52 -2.59 1.96 -10.34
N LYS A 53 -2.78 0.73 -9.85
CA LYS A 53 -4.11 0.10 -9.78
C LYS A 53 -4.72 0.29 -8.40
N VAL A 54 -6.05 0.35 -8.36
CA VAL A 54 -6.81 0.33 -7.10
C VAL A 54 -7.38 -1.06 -6.90
N LEU A 55 -7.08 -1.70 -5.77
CA LEU A 55 -7.66 -2.99 -5.40
C LEU A 55 -8.29 -2.91 -4.00
N ALA A 56 -9.45 -3.54 -3.85
CA ALA A 56 -10.11 -3.68 -2.55
C ALA A 56 -9.75 -5.03 -1.94
N TYR A 57 -9.57 -5.06 -0.62
CA TYR A 57 -9.54 -6.32 0.12
C TYR A 57 -10.96 -6.91 0.21
N SER A 58 -11.10 -8.19 -0.12
CA SER A 58 -12.41 -8.83 -0.33
C SER A 58 -13.15 -9.23 0.95
N HIS A 59 -12.47 -9.25 2.10
CA HIS A 59 -13.02 -9.72 3.36
C HIS A 59 -13.27 -8.57 4.33
N LYS A 60 -14.20 -8.77 5.27
CA LYS A 60 -14.31 -7.87 6.41
C LYS A 60 -13.07 -8.02 7.29
N PHE A 61 -12.53 -6.91 7.75
CA PHE A 61 -11.40 -6.87 8.66
C PHE A 61 -11.62 -5.79 9.72
N GLN A 62 -10.85 -5.89 10.79
CA GLN A 62 -10.71 -4.82 11.78
C GLN A 62 -9.27 -4.31 11.71
N PRO A 63 -9.01 -3.04 12.08
CA PRO A 63 -7.66 -2.53 12.18
C PRO A 63 -6.81 -3.42 13.08
N LEU A 64 -5.60 -3.76 12.64
CA LEU A 64 -4.62 -4.44 13.48
C LEU A 64 -4.18 -3.49 14.61
N GLU A 65 -3.81 -4.06 15.76
CA GLU A 65 -3.45 -3.27 16.93
C GLU A 65 -2.30 -2.29 16.60
N GLY A 66 -2.55 -0.99 16.75
CA GLY A 66 -1.57 0.06 16.47
C GLY A 66 -1.42 0.45 15.00
N LEU A 67 -2.21 -0.15 14.09
CA LEU A 67 -2.30 0.25 12.68
C LEU A 67 -3.65 0.91 12.39
N SER A 68 -3.67 1.82 11.41
CA SER A 68 -4.93 2.38 10.91
C SER A 68 -5.68 1.35 10.06
N ILE A 69 -6.94 1.64 9.73
CA ILE A 69 -7.72 0.77 8.84
C ILE A 69 -7.06 0.69 7.46
N GLU A 70 -6.47 1.79 7.00
CA GLU A 70 -5.86 1.88 5.67
C GLU A 70 -4.56 1.09 5.58
N GLU A 71 -3.71 1.20 6.61
CA GLU A 71 -2.50 0.38 6.73
C GLU A 71 -2.84 -1.10 6.84
N THR A 72 -3.89 -1.41 7.60
CA THR A 72 -4.35 -2.78 7.76
C THR A 72 -4.83 -3.38 6.44
N GLU A 73 -5.63 -2.64 5.66
CA GLU A 73 -6.07 -3.14 4.35
C GLU A 73 -4.88 -3.41 3.43
N ALA A 74 -3.91 -2.50 3.37
CA ALA A 74 -2.72 -2.65 2.53
C ALA A 74 -1.91 -3.90 2.91
N LEU A 75 -1.69 -4.12 4.22
CA LEU A 75 -0.97 -5.28 4.72
C LEU A 75 -1.74 -6.59 4.44
N LEU A 76 -3.03 -6.64 4.73
CA LEU A 76 -3.85 -7.84 4.51
C LEU A 76 -3.96 -8.20 3.02
N LEU A 77 -4.12 -7.19 2.15
CA LEU A 77 -4.13 -7.40 0.70
C LEU A 77 -2.78 -7.95 0.22
N ALA A 78 -1.67 -7.38 0.69
CA ALA A 78 -0.33 -7.86 0.35
C ALA A 78 -0.10 -9.30 0.82
N LYS A 79 -0.58 -9.63 2.03
CA LYS A 79 -0.51 -10.97 2.59
C LYS A 79 -1.28 -12.00 1.76
N ASP A 80 -2.58 -11.78 1.58
CA ASP A 80 -3.47 -12.77 0.97
C ASP A 80 -3.14 -13.02 -0.50
N LEU A 81 -2.66 -12.00 -1.21
CA LEU A 81 -2.25 -12.11 -2.60
C LEU A 81 -0.76 -12.48 -2.77
N ASN A 82 -0.01 -12.62 -1.68
CA ASN A 82 1.44 -12.86 -1.68
C ASN A 82 2.21 -11.81 -2.52
N TYR A 83 1.84 -10.54 -2.35
CA TYR A 83 2.47 -9.38 -2.98
C TYR A 83 3.50 -8.76 -2.05
N TYR A 84 4.35 -7.89 -2.62
CA TYR A 84 5.23 -7.06 -1.81
C TYR A 84 4.44 -5.94 -1.13
N LEU A 85 4.83 -5.54 0.08
CA LEU A 85 4.37 -4.32 0.73
C LEU A 85 5.49 -3.28 0.70
N ILE A 86 5.24 -2.11 0.12
CA ILE A 86 6.16 -0.98 0.15
C ILE A 86 5.73 -0.08 1.29
N THR A 87 6.61 0.14 2.27
CA THR A 87 6.34 1.00 3.43
C THR A 87 7.62 1.69 3.93
N ALA A 88 7.46 2.79 4.64
CA ALA A 88 8.55 3.41 5.43
C ALA A 88 8.22 3.48 6.93
N ASP A 89 7.11 2.87 7.37
CA ASP A 89 6.72 2.85 8.78
C ASP A 89 7.25 1.57 9.44
N ASP A 90 8.04 1.73 10.51
CA ASP A 90 8.67 0.62 11.21
C ASP A 90 7.66 -0.34 11.84
N LYS A 91 6.50 0.15 12.30
CA LYS A 91 5.46 -0.70 12.87
C LYS A 91 4.77 -1.50 11.78
N VAL A 92 4.42 -0.86 10.66
CA VAL A 92 3.82 -1.57 9.50
C VAL A 92 4.76 -2.66 9.01
N LYS A 93 6.06 -2.36 8.90
CA LYS A 93 7.09 -3.33 8.56
C LYS A 93 7.13 -4.49 9.56
N GLU A 94 7.20 -4.21 10.85
CA GLU A 94 7.28 -5.25 11.89
C GLU A 94 6.08 -6.20 11.83
N PHE A 95 4.87 -5.66 11.67
CA PHE A 95 3.67 -6.48 11.48
C PHE A 95 3.72 -7.28 10.19
N ALA A 96 4.10 -6.67 9.07
CA ALA A 96 4.18 -7.34 7.78
C ALA A 96 5.17 -8.51 7.80
N GLU A 97 6.36 -8.30 8.38
CA GLU A 97 7.39 -9.35 8.53
C GLU A 97 6.91 -10.48 9.45
N LYS A 98 6.23 -10.18 10.57
CA LYS A 98 5.62 -11.20 11.45
C LYS A 98 4.57 -12.05 10.73
N GLU A 99 3.82 -11.43 9.83
CA GLU A 99 2.76 -12.08 9.05
C GLU A 99 3.29 -12.77 7.77
N GLY A 100 4.61 -12.78 7.54
CA GLY A 100 5.25 -13.42 6.39
C GLY A 100 5.13 -12.64 5.08
N VAL A 101 4.74 -11.37 5.14
CA VAL A 101 4.65 -10.49 3.97
C VAL A 101 6.05 -10.01 3.58
N LYS A 102 6.35 -10.02 2.28
CA LYS A 102 7.62 -9.50 1.77
C LYS A 102 7.60 -7.97 1.78
N VAL A 103 8.49 -7.34 2.53
CA VAL A 103 8.53 -5.88 2.66
C VAL A 103 9.65 -5.27 1.81
N ILE A 104 9.33 -4.16 1.14
CA ILE A 104 10.29 -3.25 0.52
C ILE A 104 10.30 -1.96 1.33
N VAL A 105 11.43 -1.66 1.98
CA VAL A 105 11.60 -0.42 2.74
C VAL A 105 11.92 0.72 1.79
N PHE A 106 11.18 1.83 1.91
CA PHE A 106 11.31 3.00 1.03
C PHE A 106 12.05 4.18 1.65
#